data_AF-A0A2G2QQS4-F1
#
_entry.id   AF-A0A2G2QQS4-F1
#
_cell.length_a   1.000
_cell.length_b   1.000
_cell.length_c   1.000
_cell.angle_alpha   90.00
_cell.angle_beta   90.00
_cell.angle_gamma   90.00
#
_symmetry.space_group_name_H-M   'P 1'
#
loop_
_entity.id
_entity.type
_entity.pdbx_description
1 polymer ?
#
loop_
_entity_poly.entity_id
_entity_poly.type
_entity_poly.pdbx_seq_one_letter_code
_entity_poly.pdbx_strand_id
1 'polypeptide(L)'
;MMKWAILFLVVVFTPYSALANDICDCEGSKKPGGPCYAGKGGPAYAGPGGPANAGIGGPCYTGKGGARYEGPGGRAYKGYGGAKYDGLGGPAYKGLGGACYAGKGGPCNPANKGGKHCPAICDD
;
A
#
# COMPACT_ATOMS: atom_id res chain seq x y z
N MET A 1 -20.21 14.40 -31.59
CA MET A 1 -20.90 13.32 -30.84
C MET A 1 -20.14 11.98 -30.80
N MET A 2 -19.01 11.83 -31.51
CA MET A 2 -18.25 10.56 -31.59
C MET A 2 -17.14 10.41 -30.53
N LYS A 3 -16.67 11.51 -29.92
CA LYS A 3 -15.61 11.49 -28.88
C LYS A 3 -16.07 10.85 -27.56
N TRP A 4 -17.33 11.05 -27.17
CA TRP A 4 -17.88 10.46 -25.94
C TRP A 4 -18.09 8.94 -26.07
N ALA A 5 -18.45 8.45 -27.27
CA ALA A 5 -18.59 7.02 -27.54
C ALA A 5 -17.26 6.26 -27.44
N ILE A 6 -16.14 6.88 -27.86
CA ILE A 6 -14.80 6.30 -27.74
C ILE A 6 -14.36 6.26 -26.27
N LEU A 7 -14.64 7.30 -25.48
CA LEU A 7 -14.35 7.32 -24.05
C LEU A 7 -15.16 6.26 -23.28
N PHE A 8 -16.43 6.08 -23.63
CA PHE A 8 -17.27 5.03 -23.07
C PHE A 8 -16.78 3.63 -23.45
N LEU A 9 -16.37 3.42 -24.70
CA LEU A 9 -15.79 2.15 -25.15
C LEU A 9 -14.47 1.84 -24.45
N VAL A 10 -13.57 2.80 -24.26
CA VAL A 10 -12.30 2.59 -23.56
C VAL A 10 -12.53 2.21 -22.10
N VAL A 11 -13.45 2.86 -21.39
CA VAL A 11 -13.77 2.53 -19.98
C VAL A 11 -14.41 1.14 -19.84
N VAL A 12 -15.27 0.75 -20.77
CA VAL A 12 -15.97 -0.55 -20.75
C VAL A 12 -15.09 -1.71 -21.23
N PHE A 13 -14.10 -1.44 -22.11
CA PHE A 13 -13.14 -2.43 -22.60
C PHE A 13 -11.80 -2.42 -21.87
N THR A 14 -11.53 -1.48 -20.96
CA THR A 14 -10.40 -1.64 -20.04
C THR A 14 -10.66 -2.91 -19.23
N PRO A 15 -9.87 -3.99 -19.39
CA PRO A 15 -9.85 -4.98 -18.35
C PRO A 15 -9.42 -4.19 -17.12
N TYR A 16 -10.29 -4.13 -16.11
CA TYR A 16 -9.87 -3.92 -14.73
C TYR A 16 -8.91 -5.08 -14.45
N SER A 17 -7.68 -4.94 -14.93
CA SER A 17 -6.56 -5.81 -14.63
C SER A 17 -6.37 -5.60 -13.16
N ALA A 18 -7.05 -6.43 -12.39
CA ALA A 18 -7.11 -6.36 -10.96
C ALA A 18 -5.67 -6.34 -10.44
N LEU A 19 -5.28 -5.16 -9.98
CA LEU A 19 -3.96 -4.87 -9.48
C LEU A 19 -3.92 -5.46 -8.08
N ALA A 20 -3.10 -6.47 -7.86
CA ALA A 20 -2.74 -6.90 -6.52
C ALA A 20 -1.84 -5.83 -5.89
N ASN A 21 -2.43 -4.68 -5.56
CA ASN A 21 -1.71 -3.60 -4.86
C ASN A 21 -1.33 -4.03 -3.44
N ASP A 22 -2.12 -4.93 -2.86
CA ASP A 22 -1.79 -5.61 -1.61
C ASP A 22 -1.86 -7.14 -1.83
N ILE A 23 -0.77 -7.84 -1.53
CA ILE A 23 -0.69 -9.29 -1.69
C ILE A 23 -1.41 -10.08 -0.59
N CYS A 24 -1.56 -9.48 0.59
CA CYS A 24 -2.27 -10.07 1.71
C CYS A 24 -3.79 -9.87 1.58
N ASP A 25 -4.19 -8.81 0.88
CA ASP A 25 -5.57 -8.48 0.53
C ASP A 25 -5.73 -8.47 -1.00
N CYS A 26 -5.32 -9.58 -1.63
CA CYS A 26 -5.16 -9.65 -3.08
C CYS A 26 -6.49 -9.70 -3.84
N GLU A 27 -6.74 -8.66 -4.64
CA GLU A 27 -7.83 -8.61 -5.60
C GLU A 27 -7.32 -8.93 -7.01
N GLY A 28 -7.87 -9.98 -7.64
CA GLY A 28 -7.59 -10.30 -9.03
C GLY A 28 -7.52 -11.76 -9.42
N SER A 29 -6.90 -12.02 -10.57
CA SER A 29 -6.88 -13.36 -11.16
C SER A 29 -6.11 -14.34 -10.29
N LYS A 30 -6.81 -15.40 -9.87
CA LYS A 30 -6.28 -16.54 -9.10
C LYS A 30 -5.80 -17.69 -9.99
N LYS A 31 -5.78 -17.51 -11.31
CA LYS A 31 -5.26 -18.53 -12.25
C LYS A 31 -3.73 -18.57 -12.21
N PRO A 32 -3.06 -19.69 -12.56
CA PRO A 32 -1.61 -19.72 -12.71
C PRO A 32 -1.09 -18.56 -13.56
N GLY A 33 -0.06 -17.86 -13.07
CA GLY A 33 0.49 -16.65 -13.69
C GLY A 33 -0.28 -15.35 -13.39
N GLY A 34 -1.44 -15.43 -12.71
CA GLY A 34 -2.19 -14.26 -12.25
C GLY A 34 -1.60 -13.63 -10.98
N PRO A 35 -1.91 -12.34 -10.72
CA PRO A 35 -1.35 -11.58 -9.59
C PRO A 35 -1.83 -12.10 -8.22
N CYS A 36 -2.95 -12.83 -8.19
CA CYS A 36 -3.47 -13.47 -6.98
C CYS A 36 -3.38 -14.99 -7.02
N TYR A 37 -2.47 -15.55 -7.82
CA TYR A 37 -2.25 -16.99 -7.83
C TYR A 37 -1.61 -17.44 -6.50
N ALA A 38 -2.34 -18.29 -5.76
CA ALA A 38 -1.95 -18.78 -4.45
C ALA A 38 -1.22 -20.14 -4.48
N GLY A 39 -0.91 -20.67 -5.66
CA GLY A 39 -0.08 -21.88 -5.79
C GLY A 39 1.38 -21.62 -5.42
N LYS A 40 2.16 -22.67 -5.14
CA LYS A 40 3.60 -22.55 -4.79
C LYS A 40 4.36 -21.77 -5.87
N GLY A 41 5.15 -20.78 -5.45
CA GLY A 41 5.86 -19.87 -6.35
C GLY A 41 4.99 -18.75 -6.94
N GLY A 42 3.69 -18.74 -6.63
CA GLY A 42 2.78 -17.67 -7.00
C GLY A 42 2.91 -16.44 -6.09
N PRO A 43 2.54 -15.26 -6.60
CA PRO A 43 2.61 -14.00 -5.86
C PRO A 43 1.74 -14.03 -4.60
N ALA A 44 0.59 -14.72 -4.59
CA ALA A 44 -0.28 -14.79 -3.41
C ALA A 44 -0.10 -16.10 -2.61
N TYR A 45 1.06 -16.76 -2.72
CA TYR A 45 1.32 -17.98 -1.97
C TYR A 45 1.39 -17.71 -0.47
N ALA A 46 0.46 -18.28 0.29
CA ALA A 46 0.32 -18.07 1.74
C ALA A 46 1.05 -19.11 2.62
N GLY A 47 1.73 -20.10 2.01
CA GLY A 47 2.49 -21.10 2.75
C GLY A 47 3.77 -20.54 3.39
N PRO A 48 4.52 -21.35 4.17
CA PRO A 48 5.79 -20.95 4.78
C PRO A 48 6.76 -20.29 3.80
N GLY A 49 7.31 -19.12 4.18
CA GLY A 49 8.20 -18.31 3.35
C GLY A 49 7.51 -17.63 2.15
N GLY A 50 6.19 -17.78 2.01
CA GLY A 50 5.43 -17.19 0.94
C GLY A 50 5.19 -15.67 1.13
N PRO A 51 5.07 -14.92 0.02
CA PRO A 51 4.77 -13.48 0.04
C PRO A 51 3.42 -13.12 0.67
N ALA A 52 2.45 -14.04 0.68
CA ALA A 52 1.15 -13.82 1.32
C ALA A 52 1.03 -14.55 2.68
N ASN A 53 2.14 -14.93 3.29
CA ASN A 53 2.12 -15.71 4.53
C ASN A 53 1.58 -14.88 5.71
N ALA A 54 0.51 -15.39 6.32
CA ALA A 54 -0.16 -14.78 7.48
C ALA A 54 0.15 -15.48 8.82
N GLY A 55 1.12 -16.39 8.85
CA GLY A 55 1.65 -16.99 10.07
C GLY A 55 2.74 -16.13 10.72
N ILE A 56 3.20 -16.52 11.91
CA ILE A 56 4.23 -15.79 12.67
C ILE A 56 5.48 -15.55 11.80
N GLY A 57 5.94 -14.30 11.76
CA GLY A 57 7.08 -13.87 10.95
C GLY A 57 6.75 -13.63 9.47
N GLY A 58 5.53 -13.94 9.04
CA GLY A 58 5.04 -13.67 7.70
C GLY A 58 4.71 -12.19 7.45
N PRO A 59 4.79 -11.72 6.19
CA PRO A 59 4.50 -10.34 5.80
C PRO A 59 3.04 -9.94 6.01
N CYS A 60 2.11 -10.91 6.01
CA CYS A 60 0.69 -10.68 6.22
C CYS A 60 0.25 -10.91 7.67
N TYR A 61 1.18 -11.16 8.59
CA TYR A 61 0.83 -11.45 9.97
C TYR A 61 0.30 -10.21 10.70
N THR A 62 -0.91 -10.32 11.21
CA THR A 62 -1.63 -9.26 11.94
C THR A 62 -1.54 -9.40 13.46
N GLY A 63 -0.96 -10.47 13.99
CA GLY A 63 -0.76 -10.63 15.43
C GLY A 63 0.37 -9.75 15.98
N LYS A 64 0.47 -9.63 17.31
CA LYS A 64 1.50 -8.82 17.98
C LYS A 64 2.92 -9.16 17.47
N GLY A 65 3.69 -8.14 17.14
CA GLY A 65 5.03 -8.27 16.53
C GLY A 65 5.02 -8.52 15.02
N GLY A 66 3.85 -8.73 14.42
CA GLY A 66 3.68 -8.84 12.98
C GLY A 66 3.82 -7.51 12.25
N ALA A 67 4.12 -7.60 10.95
CA ALA A 67 4.28 -6.44 10.08
C ALA A 67 2.99 -5.62 9.96
N ARG A 68 1.82 -6.28 10.03
CA ARG A 68 0.50 -5.68 9.93
C ARG A 68 -0.21 -5.50 11.27
N TYR A 69 0.53 -5.57 12.38
CA TYR A 69 -0.10 -5.35 13.67
C TYR A 69 -0.49 -3.87 13.82
N GLU A 70 -1.79 -3.63 13.96
CA GLU A 70 -2.38 -2.30 14.13
C GLU A 70 -2.64 -1.95 15.60
N GLY A 71 -2.21 -2.77 16.57
CA GLY A 71 -2.31 -2.42 17.99
C GLY A 71 -1.13 -1.55 18.46
N PRO A 72 -1.19 -1.00 19.69
CA PRO A 72 -0.11 -0.20 20.26
C PRO A 72 1.27 -0.89 20.19
N GLY A 73 2.29 -0.12 19.77
CA GLY A 73 3.63 -0.63 19.50
C GLY A 73 3.78 -1.40 18.17
N GLY A 74 2.68 -1.56 17.42
CA GLY A 74 2.68 -2.17 16.10
C GLY A 74 3.18 -1.22 15.01
N ARG A 75 3.74 -1.81 13.93
CA ARG A 75 4.27 -1.07 12.78
C ARG A 75 3.18 -0.39 11.96
N ALA A 76 1.98 -0.97 11.94
CA ALA A 76 0.83 -0.43 11.21
C ALA A 76 -0.07 0.44 12.09
N TYR A 77 0.29 0.68 13.36
CA TYR A 77 -0.56 1.42 14.28
C TYR A 77 -0.66 2.91 13.92
N LYS A 78 -1.91 3.35 13.67
CA LYS A 78 -2.26 4.73 13.30
C LYS A 78 -2.80 5.57 14.47
N GLY A 79 -2.86 5.05 15.69
CA GLY A 79 -3.28 5.85 16.85
C GLY A 79 -2.16 6.75 17.38
N TYR A 80 -2.45 7.60 18.36
CA TYR A 80 -1.47 8.51 18.96
C TYR A 80 -0.21 7.76 19.46
N GLY A 81 0.96 8.30 19.15
CA GLY A 81 2.25 7.65 19.42
C GLY A 81 2.57 6.45 18.52
N GLY A 82 1.70 6.12 17.56
CA GLY A 82 1.90 5.05 16.59
C GLY A 82 2.86 5.43 15.47
N ALA A 83 3.50 4.42 14.88
CA ALA A 83 4.48 4.58 13.80
C ALA A 83 3.86 5.16 12.51
N LYS A 84 2.54 4.98 12.32
CA LYS A 84 1.77 5.47 11.19
C LYS A 84 0.79 6.59 11.59
N TYR A 85 0.98 7.22 12.76
CA TYR A 85 0.11 8.32 13.19
C TYR A 85 0.25 9.52 12.25
N ASP A 86 -0.88 9.94 11.68
CA ASP A 86 -0.99 11.01 10.68
C ASP A 86 -1.61 12.30 11.24
N GLY A 87 -1.77 12.41 12.57
CA GLY A 87 -2.12 13.64 13.26
C GLY A 87 -0.94 14.56 13.52
N LEU A 88 -1.19 15.75 14.09
CA LEU A 88 -0.16 16.74 14.39
C LEU A 88 0.95 16.16 15.28
N GLY A 89 2.21 16.37 14.89
CA GLY A 89 3.39 15.79 15.58
C GLY A 89 3.63 14.31 15.27
N GLY A 90 2.76 13.68 14.48
CA GLY A 90 2.91 12.31 14.03
C GLY A 90 3.93 12.15 12.89
N PRO A 91 4.57 10.96 12.79
CA PRO A 91 5.55 10.67 11.74
C PRO A 91 4.95 10.66 10.33
N ALA A 92 3.65 10.37 10.20
CA ALA A 92 2.95 10.35 8.91
C ALA A 92 2.16 11.66 8.65
N TYR A 93 2.39 12.72 9.43
CA TYR A 93 1.62 13.96 9.31
C TYR A 93 1.82 14.63 7.94
N LYS A 94 0.72 14.83 7.21
CA LYS A 94 0.71 15.43 5.86
C LYS A 94 0.45 16.95 5.86
N GLY A 95 0.21 17.56 7.02
CA GLY A 95 -0.03 19.01 7.14
C GLY A 95 1.26 19.85 7.10
N LEU A 96 1.12 21.18 7.13
CA LEU A 96 2.24 22.13 7.09
C LEU A 96 3.24 21.83 8.23
N GLY A 97 4.53 21.76 7.90
CA GLY A 97 5.59 21.39 8.84
C GLY A 97 5.68 19.89 9.17
N GLY A 98 4.77 19.07 8.63
CA GLY A 98 4.82 17.62 8.75
C GLY A 98 5.86 16.96 7.86
N ALA A 99 6.33 15.79 8.26
CA ALA A 99 7.32 15.01 7.53
C ALA A 99 6.79 14.54 6.15
N CYS A 100 5.47 14.36 6.04
CA CYS A 100 4.81 13.98 4.80
C CYS A 100 4.19 15.17 4.05
N TYR A 101 4.60 16.41 4.35
CA TYR A 101 4.04 17.59 3.69
C TYR A 101 4.46 17.66 2.21
N ALA A 102 3.46 17.65 1.31
CA ALA A 102 3.67 17.72 -0.14
C ALA A 102 3.59 19.14 -0.73
N GLY A 103 3.23 20.15 0.06
CA GLY A 103 3.15 21.55 -0.39
C GLY A 103 4.51 22.20 -0.62
N LYS A 104 4.55 23.45 -1.09
CA LYS A 104 5.78 24.17 -1.45
C LYS A 104 6.80 24.15 -0.29
N GLY A 105 8.04 23.75 -0.59
CA GLY A 105 9.10 23.63 0.42
C GLY A 105 9.00 22.40 1.32
N GLY A 106 7.96 21.58 1.15
CA GLY A 106 7.78 20.34 1.90
C GLY A 106 8.72 19.21 1.44
N PRO A 107 9.00 18.23 2.33
CA PRO A 107 9.88 17.09 2.01
C PRO A 107 9.34 16.24 0.86
N CYS A 108 8.02 16.09 0.80
CA CYS A 108 7.32 15.30 -0.22
C CYS A 108 6.86 16.15 -1.41
N ASN A 109 7.38 17.37 -1.59
CA ASN A 109 7.02 18.20 -2.73
C ASN A 109 7.58 17.60 -4.05
N PRO A 110 6.75 17.47 -5.12
CA PRO A 110 7.21 17.00 -6.42
C PRO A 110 8.40 17.78 -7.00
N ALA A 111 8.44 19.09 -6.80
CA ALA A 111 9.53 19.97 -7.24
C ALA A 111 10.85 19.73 -6.49
N ASN A 112 10.82 19.14 -5.28
CA ASN A 112 12.00 18.79 -4.48
C ASN A 112 12.55 17.38 -4.81
N LYS A 113 12.43 16.96 -6.08
CA LYS A 113 12.68 15.58 -6.54
C LYS A 113 11.72 14.55 -5.91
N GLY A 114 10.51 14.98 -5.56
CA GLY A 114 9.29 14.16 -5.38
C GLY A 114 9.36 12.85 -4.61
N GLY A 115 10.39 12.62 -3.78
CA GLY A 115 10.59 11.30 -3.17
C GLY A 115 11.94 11.10 -2.48
N LYS A 116 13.02 11.77 -2.92
CA LYS A 116 14.34 11.61 -2.25
C LYS A 116 14.38 12.13 -0.81
N HIS A 117 13.53 13.10 -0.50
CA HIS A 117 13.40 13.69 0.84
C HIS A 117 12.08 13.28 1.50
N CYS A 118 11.22 12.55 0.79
CA CYS A 118 9.96 12.07 1.34
C CYS A 118 10.26 10.78 2.12
N PRO A 119 9.95 10.72 3.42
CA PRO A 119 10.18 9.50 4.18
C PRO A 119 9.27 8.37 3.67
N ALA A 120 9.78 7.13 3.69
CA ALA A 120 9.02 5.95 3.25
C ALA A 120 7.70 5.73 4.00
N ILE A 121 7.53 6.34 5.18
CA ILE A 121 6.28 6.30 5.92
C ILE A 121 5.12 6.99 5.18
N CYS A 122 5.45 7.88 4.24
CA CYS A 122 4.50 8.70 3.50
C CYS A 122 4.00 8.05 2.20
N ASP A 123 4.56 6.90 1.81
CA ASP A 123 4.28 6.19 0.55
C ASP A 123 3.07 5.22 0.64
N ASP A 124 2.15 5.46 1.57
CA ASP A 124 0.92 4.66 1.73
C ASP A 124 -0.09 4.87 0.59
#